data_AF-A0A2N7DPV1-F1
#
_entry.id   AF-A0A2N7DPV1-F1
#
_cell.length_a   1.000
_cell.length_b   1.000
_cell.length_c   1.000
_cell.angle_alpha   90.00
_cell.angle_beta   90.00
_cell.angle_gamma   90.00
#
_symmetry.space_group_name_H-M   'P 1'
#
loop_
_entity.id
_entity.type
_entity.pdbx_description
1 polymer ?
#
loop_
_entity_poly.entity_id
_entity_poly.type
_entity_poly.pdbx_seq_one_letter_code
_entity_poly.pdbx_strand_id
1 'polypeptide(L)' 'MRESLRAKIIQVCDKKIAAKGDNVGLSFYAFFANKNDDPILLMEAATWWIETHQLDHFVKAHVIKAMVQAGK' A
#
# COMPACT_ATOMS: atom_id res chain seq x y z
N MET A 1 -4.03 1.81 11.49
CA MET A 1 -3.64 2.59 10.30
C MET A 1 -4.48 3.85 10.25
N ARG A 2 -3.87 5.03 10.06
CA ARG A 2 -4.56 6.32 9.90
C ARG A 2 -5.35 6.37 8.59
N GLU A 3 -6.46 7.12 8.58
CA GLU A 3 -7.30 7.31 7.39
C GLU A 3 -6.52 7.89 6.20
N SER A 4 -5.55 8.78 6.46
CA SER A 4 -4.69 9.34 5.41
C SER A 4 -3.87 8.26 4.69
N LEU A 5 -3.33 7.28 5.42
CA LEU A 5 -2.59 6.17 4.84
C LEU A 5 -3.53 5.23 4.09
N ARG A 6 -4.72 4.93 4.64
CA ARG A 6 -5.74 4.11 3.96
C ARG A 6 -6.11 4.71 2.60
N ALA A 7 -6.46 5.99 2.57
CA ALA A 7 -6.82 6.70 1.35
C ALA A 7 -5.67 6.69 0.33
N LYS A 8 -4.43 6.90 0.79
CA LYS A 8 -3.24 6.86 -0.05
C LYS A 8 -3.04 5.49 -0.71
N ILE A 9 -3.14 4.41 0.07
CA ILE A 9 -2.98 3.04 -0.44
C ILE A 9 -4.03 2.74 -1.51
N ILE A 10 -5.30 3.05 -1.23
CA ILE A 10 -6.41 2.82 -2.17
C ILE A 10 -6.17 3.58 -3.48
N GLN A 11 -5.86 4.88 -3.39
CA GLN A 11 -5.59 5.72 -4.57
C GLN A 11 -4.46 5.16 -5.44
N VAL A 12 -3.38 4.70 -4.81
CA VAL A 12 -2.23 4.14 -5.53
C VAL A 12 -2.57 2.79 -6.14
N CYS A 13 -3.27 1.91 -5.43
CA CYS A 13 -3.72 0.63 -5.97
C CYS A 13 -4.59 0.85 -7.22
N ASP A 14 -5.58 1.74 -7.14
CA ASP A 14 -6.48 2.05 -8.27
C ASP A 14 -5.71 2.58 -9.47
N LYS A 15 -4.79 3.53 -9.25
CA LYS A 15 -3.95 4.07 -10.31
C LYS A 15 -3.09 2.99 -10.98
N LYS A 16 -2.54 2.06 -10.20
CA LYS A 16 -1.67 1.00 -10.71
C LYS A 16 -2.46 -0.07 -11.45
N ILE A 17 -3.64 -0.43 -10.94
CA ILE A 17 -4.56 -1.36 -11.61
C ILE A 17 -5.01 -0.78 -12.95
N ALA A 18 -5.44 0.49 -12.98
CA ALA A 18 -5.85 1.13 -14.23
C ALA A 18 -4.72 1.19 -15.28
N ALA A 19 -3.47 1.34 -14.84
CA ALA A 19 -2.32 1.46 -15.74
C ALA A 19 -1.71 0.12 -16.17
N LYS A 20 -1.79 -0.92 -15.33
CA LYS A 20 -1.05 -2.19 -15.51
C LYS A 20 -1.91 -3.45 -15.43
N GLY A 21 -3.21 -3.32 -15.18
CA GLY A 21 -4.15 -4.42 -14.99
C GLY A 21 -4.16 -4.98 -13.56
N ASP A 22 -5.15 -5.84 -13.29
CA ASP A 22 -5.44 -6.34 -11.94
C ASP A 22 -4.32 -7.17 -11.31
N ASN A 23 -3.46 -7.79 -12.12
CA ASN A 23 -2.38 -8.65 -11.63
C ASN A 23 -1.11 -7.88 -11.25
N VAL A 24 -1.13 -6.55 -11.27
CA VAL A 24 0.03 -5.74 -10.87
C VAL A 24 0.41 -5.99 -9.41
N GLY A 25 1.66 -6.41 -9.19
CA GLY A 25 2.26 -6.52 -7.87
C GLY A 25 2.82 -5.18 -7.39
N LEU A 26 2.60 -4.85 -6.12
CA LEU A 26 3.09 -3.64 -5.45
C LEU A 26 3.81 -4.01 -4.16
N SER A 27 4.82 -3.24 -3.82
CA SER A 27 5.41 -3.18 -2.48
C SER A 27 4.92 -1.93 -1.75
N PHE A 28 5.06 -1.85 -0.42
CA PHE A 28 4.63 -0.65 0.32
C PHE A 28 5.33 0.64 -0.15
N TYR A 29 6.56 0.53 -0.69
CA TYR A 29 7.27 1.67 -1.29
C TYR A 29 6.49 2.31 -2.44
N ALA A 30 5.63 1.56 -3.13
CA ALA A 30 4.83 2.09 -4.23
C ALA A 30 3.87 3.22 -3.79
N PHE A 31 3.57 3.34 -2.50
CA PHE A 31 2.71 4.38 -1.95
C PHE A 31 3.38 5.75 -1.87
N PHE A 32 4.70 5.81 -2.03
CA PHE A 32 5.51 7.01 -1.84
C PHE A 32 6.21 7.39 -3.15
N ALA A 33 6.30 8.70 -3.43
CA ALA A 33 7.05 9.20 -4.58
C ALA A 33 8.56 9.19 -4.28
N ASN A 34 8.93 9.62 -3.07
CA ASN A 34 10.25 9.49 -2.49
C ASN A 34 10.14 9.00 -1.03
N LYS A 35 11.08 8.14 -0.60
CA LYS A 35 11.14 7.60 0.76
C LYS A 35 11.31 8.67 1.86
N ASN A 36 11.78 9.86 1.49
CA ASN A 36 12.05 10.94 2.44
C ASN A 36 10.93 12.00 2.50
N ASP A 37 9.89 11.92 1.67
CA ASP A 37 8.84 12.95 1.62
C ASP A 37 7.99 12.97 2.90
N ASP A 38 7.67 11.78 3.41
CA ASP A 38 6.95 11.60 4.68
C ASP A 38 7.49 10.34 5.38
N PRO A 39 8.61 10.46 6.10
CA PRO A 39 9.25 9.31 6.74
C PRO A 39 8.36 8.67 7.81
N ILE A 40 7.50 9.44 8.48
CA ILE A 40 6.58 8.90 9.51
C ILE A 40 5.52 8.02 8.85
N LEU A 41 4.92 8.48 7.75
CA LEU A 41 3.95 7.71 6.99
C LEU A 41 4.59 6.47 6.34
N LEU A 42 5.85 6.57 5.89
CA LEU A 42 6.62 5.43 5.38
C LEU A 42 6.79 4.36 6.47
N MET A 43 7.21 4.75 7.67
CA MET A 43 7.38 3.82 8.77
C MET A 43 6.05 3.18 9.19
N GLU A 44 4.95 3.93 9.22
CA GLU A 44 3.62 3.37 9.49
C GLU A 44 3.23 2.33 8.42
N ALA A 45 3.45 2.63 7.14
CA ALA A 45 3.19 1.69 6.05
C ALA A 45 4.07 0.44 6.15
N ALA A 46 5.34 0.61 6.52
CA ALA A 46 6.28 -0.49 6.73
C ALA A 46 5.86 -1.39 7.91
N THR A 47 5.47 -0.81 9.06
CA THR A 47 4.95 -1.56 10.21
C THR A 47 3.69 -2.34 9.83
N TRP A 48 2.73 -1.70 9.14
CA TRP A 48 1.52 -2.40 8.69
C TRP A 48 1.86 -3.56 7.74
N TRP A 49 2.78 -3.35 6.80
CA TRP A 49 3.13 -4.32 5.78
C TRP A 49 3.96 -5.49 6.31
N ILE A 50 5.09 -5.17 6.96
CA ILE A 50 6.14 -6.13 7.32
C ILE A 50 5.86 -6.76 8.68
N GLU A 51 5.45 -5.97 9.66
CA GLU A 51 5.32 -6.45 11.05
C GLU A 51 3.90 -6.97 11.33
N THR A 52 2.88 -6.19 10.98
CA THR A 52 1.48 -6.53 11.31
C THR A 52 0.95 -7.65 10.43
N HIS A 53 1.07 -7.52 9.10
CA HIS A 53 0.50 -8.47 8.14
C HIS A 53 1.52 -9.41 7.49
N GLN A 54 2.83 -9.17 7.72
CA GLN A 54 3.93 -10.01 7.23
C GLN A 54 3.80 -10.35 5.74
N LEU A 55 3.43 -9.34 4.96
CA LEU A 55 3.19 -9.49 3.54
C LEU A 55 4.51 -9.71 2.80
N ASP A 56 4.45 -10.51 1.73
CA ASP A 56 5.56 -10.68 0.79
C ASP A 56 6.05 -9.35 0.22
N HIS A 57 7.25 -9.36 -0.35
CA HIS A 57 7.86 -8.17 -0.94
C HIS A 57 6.95 -7.52 -2.01
N PHE A 58 6.21 -8.33 -2.75
CA PHE A 58 5.17 -7.87 -3.67
C PHE A 58 3.85 -8.59 -3.42
N VAL A 59 2.77 -7.80 -3.30
CA VAL A 59 1.39 -8.30 -3.21
C VAL A 59 0.56 -7.68 -4.33
N LYS A 60 -0.41 -8.41 -4.87
CA LYS A 60 -1.29 -7.89 -5.93
C LYS A 60 -2.08 -6.68 -5.42
N ALA A 61 -2.17 -5.63 -6.24
CA ALA A 61 -2.83 -4.38 -5.87
C ALA A 61 -4.29 -4.55 -5.41
N HIS A 62 -5.05 -5.45 -6.05
CA HIS A 62 -6.43 -5.72 -5.63
C HIS A 62 -6.52 -6.38 -4.26
N VAL A 63 -5.56 -7.23 -3.88
CA VAL A 63 -5.51 -7.86 -2.55
C VAL A 63 -5.23 -6.82 -1.48
N ILE A 64 -4.23 -5.95 -1.70
CA ILE A 64 -3.89 -4.85 -0.80
C ILE A 64 -5.11 -3.94 -0.59
N LYS A 65 -5.76 -3.52 -1.68
CA LYS A 65 -6.96 -2.67 -1.64
C LYS A 65 -8.07 -3.31 -0.81
N ALA A 66 -8.36 -4.59 -1.04
CA ALA A 66 -9.39 -5.32 -0.31
C ALA A 66 -9.08 -5.42 1.20
N MET A 67 -7.81 -5.63 1.57
CA MET A 67 -7.39 -5.63 2.98
C MET A 67 -7.66 -4.29 3.66
N VAL A 68 -7.25 -3.19 3.00
CA VAL A 68 -7.44 -1.83 3.55
C VAL A 68 -8.92 -1.47 3.67
N GLN A 69 -9.74 -1.83 2.68
CA GLN A 69 -11.19 -1.62 2.71
C GLN A 69 -11.90 -2.44 3.80
N ALA A 70 -11.38 -3.64 4.10
CA ALA A 70 -11.87 -4.49 5.18
C ALA A 70 -11.43 -4.00 6.59
N GLY A 71 -10.77 -2.85 6.69
CA GLY A 71 -10.32 -2.29 7.97
C GLY A 71 -9.07 -2.94 8.54
N LYS A 72 -8.42 -3.86 7.80
CA LYS A 72 -7.17 -4.48 8.21
C LYS A 72 -6.01 -3.48 8.16
#